data_AF-A0A6C0D3V0-F1
#
_entry.id   AF-A0A6C0D3V0-F1
#
_cell.length_a   1.000
_cell.length_b   1.000
_cell.length_c   1.000
_cell.angle_alpha   90.00
_cell.angle_beta   90.00
_cell.angle_gamma   90.00
#
_symmetry.space_group_name_H-M   'P 1'
#
loop_
_entity.id
_entity.type
_entity.pdbx_description
1 polymer ?
#
loop_
_entity_poly.entity_id
_entity_poly.type
_entity_poly.pdbx_seq_one_letter_code
_entity_poly.pdbx_strand_id
1 'polypeptide(L)'
;MNINLIILLVTGGLLYNAYHENFLFKSFGKYKKYYKMGAIVIGALGFYLIINKNPMKGYSTLQAAQQYINVLPIDRNSKDFLKPFMSLSPEEKAVQRIMTAGKSNKRSVSETKKKFVASNQNWKCNDCKEQLKAWFEVDHIKRLDQGGSNDVDNLVALCRNCHGKKTSMENI
;
A
#
# COMPACT_ATOMS: atom_id res chain seq x y z
N MET A 1 -1.45 -46.10 -8.17
CA MET A 1 -2.29 -45.49 -9.23
C MET A 1 -1.35 -45.00 -10.31
N ASN A 2 -1.33 -45.66 -11.47
CA ASN A 2 -0.32 -45.40 -12.51
C ASN A 2 -0.59 -44.03 -13.16
N ILE A 3 0.43 -43.18 -13.22
CA ILE A 3 0.36 -41.82 -13.78
C ILE A 3 -0.28 -41.81 -15.18
N ASN A 4 -0.01 -42.84 -15.99
CA ASN A 4 -0.57 -42.99 -17.34
C ASN A 4 -2.11 -43.06 -17.36
N LEU A 5 -2.71 -43.69 -16.34
CA LEU A 5 -4.18 -43.81 -16.21
C LEU A 5 -4.81 -42.46 -15.85
N ILE A 6 -4.12 -41.67 -15.01
CA ILE A 6 -4.55 -40.31 -14.64
C ILE A 6 -4.49 -39.40 -15.87
N ILE A 7 -3.41 -39.46 -16.65
CA ILE A 7 -3.26 -38.67 -17.88
C ILE A 7 -4.38 -38.97 -18.88
N LEU A 8 -4.71 -40.26 -19.07
CA LEU A 8 -5.79 -40.69 -19.98
C LEU A 8 -7.16 -40.16 -19.53
N LEU A 9 -7.46 -40.25 -18.23
CA LEU A 9 -8.70 -39.73 -17.67
C LEU A 9 -8.80 -38.20 -17.73
N VAL A 10 -7.73 -37.48 -17.42
CA VAL A 10 -7.67 -36.01 -17.51
C VAL A 10 -7.86 -35.55 -18.95
N THR A 11 -7.18 -36.19 -19.90
CA THR A 11 -7.26 -35.84 -21.33
C THR A 11 -8.66 -36.12 -21.89
N GLY A 12 -9.26 -37.28 -21.56
CA GLY A 12 -10.64 -37.59 -21.93
C GLY A 12 -11.66 -36.64 -21.33
N GLY A 13 -11.48 -36.25 -20.06
CA GLY A 13 -12.32 -35.26 -19.39
C GLY A 13 -12.23 -33.86 -20.01
N LEU A 14 -11.04 -33.45 -20.45
CA LEU A 14 -10.83 -32.17 -21.15
C LEU A 14 -11.48 -32.18 -22.55
N LEU A 15 -11.35 -33.28 -23.30
CA LEU A 15 -12.03 -33.47 -24.59
C LEU A 15 -13.56 -33.44 -24.43
N TYR A 16 -14.09 -34.15 -23.44
CA TYR A 16 -15.52 -34.14 -23.11
C TYR A 16 -16.02 -32.73 -22.74
N ASN A 17 -15.24 -31.99 -21.95
CA ASN A 17 -15.55 -30.62 -21.60
C ASN A 17 -15.51 -29.65 -22.80
N ALA A 18 -14.56 -29.85 -23.73
CA ALA A 18 -14.48 -29.06 -24.96
C ALA A 18 -15.67 -29.34 -25.89
N TYR A 19 -16.13 -30.59 -25.95
CA TYR A 19 -17.31 -31.01 -26.72
C TYR A 19 -18.62 -30.38 -26.21
N HIS A 20 -18.80 -30.25 -24.89
CA HIS A 20 -19.98 -29.63 -24.28
C HIS A 20 -19.83 -28.12 -24.02
N GLU A 21 -19.19 -27.37 -24.93
CA GLU A 21 -19.00 -25.91 -24.86
C GLU A 21 -18.54 -25.38 -23.49
N ASN A 22 -17.55 -26.05 -22.87
CA ASN A 22 -16.99 -25.66 -21.58
C ASN A 22 -18.02 -25.62 -20.42
N PHE A 23 -19.04 -26.47 -20.45
CA PHE A 23 -20.06 -26.57 -19.41
C PHE A 23 -19.47 -26.72 -17.98
N LEU A 24 -18.37 -27.47 -17.83
CA LEU A 24 -17.70 -27.60 -16.52
C LEU A 24 -17.14 -26.26 -16.06
N PHE A 25 -16.38 -25.56 -16.91
CA PHE A 25 -15.81 -24.23 -16.60
C PHE A 25 -16.88 -23.15 -16.40
N LYS A 26 -17.99 -23.19 -17.15
CA LYS A 26 -19.14 -22.30 -16.94
C LYS A 26 -19.79 -22.53 -15.57
N SER A 27 -19.85 -23.78 -15.09
CA SER A 27 -20.35 -24.11 -13.75
C SER A 27 -19.43 -23.65 -12.62
N PHE A 28 -18.10 -23.67 -12.77
CA PHE A 28 -17.17 -23.12 -11.78
C PHE A 28 -17.40 -21.62 -11.52
N GLY A 29 -17.81 -20.87 -12.55
CA GLY A 29 -18.18 -19.46 -12.42
C GLY A 29 -19.44 -19.21 -11.60
N LYS A 30 -20.40 -20.16 -11.60
CA LYS A 30 -21.70 -20.04 -10.94
C LYS A 30 -21.59 -20.07 -9.41
N TYR A 31 -20.61 -20.80 -8.87
CA TYR A 31 -20.44 -20.99 -7.42
C TYR A 31 -19.38 -20.09 -6.78
N LYS A 32 -18.88 -19.07 -7.49
CA LYS A 32 -17.88 -18.12 -6.96
C LYS A 32 -18.25 -17.54 -5.58
N LYS A 33 -19.55 -17.32 -5.31
CA LYS A 33 -20.04 -16.86 -4.01
C LYS A 33 -19.77 -17.88 -2.88
N TYR A 34 -20.00 -19.16 -3.13
CA TYR A 34 -19.84 -20.22 -2.14
C TYR A 34 -18.36 -20.51 -1.85
N TYR A 35 -17.49 -20.46 -2.85
CA TYR A 35 -16.04 -20.57 -2.63
C TYR A 35 -15.50 -19.42 -1.76
N LYS A 36 -15.98 -18.19 -1.98
CA LYS A 36 -15.63 -17.04 -1.11
C LYS A 36 -16.10 -17.24 0.33
N MET A 37 -17.34 -17.71 0.52
CA MET A 37 -17.88 -17.98 1.87
C MET A 37 -17.13 -19.14 2.55
N GLY A 38 -16.86 -20.23 1.82
CA GLY A 38 -16.13 -21.39 2.34
C GLY A 38 -14.70 -21.04 2.75
N ALA A 39 -13.99 -20.24 1.95
CA ALA A 39 -12.64 -19.78 2.28
C ALA A 39 -12.59 -18.97 3.58
N ILE A 40 -13.58 -18.10 3.81
CA ILE A 40 -13.69 -17.32 5.05
C ILE A 40 -13.92 -18.25 6.25
N VAL A 41 -14.82 -19.22 6.14
CA VAL A 41 -15.12 -20.18 7.23
C VAL A 41 -13.91 -21.06 7.54
N ILE A 42 -13.25 -21.60 6.52
CA ILE A 42 -12.04 -22.42 6.70
C ILE A 42 -10.91 -21.60 7.31
N GLY A 43 -10.72 -20.35 6.85
CA GLY A 43 -9.73 -19.43 7.42
C GLY A 43 -10.01 -19.11 8.88
N ALA A 44 -11.26 -18.81 9.23
CA ALA A 44 -11.67 -18.51 10.60
C ALA A 44 -11.52 -19.72 11.54
N LEU A 45 -11.92 -20.92 11.09
CA LEU A 45 -11.77 -22.16 11.85
C LEU A 45 -10.29 -22.52 12.04
N GLY A 46 -9.49 -22.40 10.98
CA GLY A 46 -8.04 -22.63 11.05
C GLY A 46 -7.36 -21.67 12.03
N PHE A 47 -7.71 -20.38 11.97
CA PHE A 47 -7.21 -19.37 12.89
C PHE A 47 -7.62 -19.64 14.35
N TYR A 48 -8.89 -19.98 14.58
CA TYR A 48 -9.41 -20.36 15.90
C TYR A 48 -8.63 -21.54 16.50
N LEU A 49 -8.37 -22.57 15.70
CA LEU A 49 -7.61 -23.75 16.14
C LEU A 49 -6.14 -23.43 16.44
N ILE A 50 -5.49 -22.56 15.66
CA ILE A 50 -4.09 -22.15 15.88
C ILE A 50 -3.94 -21.39 17.20
N ILE A 51 -4.83 -20.42 17.46
CA ILE A 51 -4.81 -19.64 18.71
C ILE A 51 -5.03 -20.56 19.91
N ASN A 52 -6.03 -21.44 19.83
CA ASN A 52 -6.44 -22.24 20.98
C ASN A 52 -5.48 -23.41 21.28
N LYS A 53 -4.79 -23.95 20.26
CA LYS A 53 -3.87 -25.09 20.47
C LYS A 53 -2.43 -24.67 20.80
N ASN A 54 -1.90 -23.58 20.25
CA ASN A 54 -0.51 -23.19 20.47
C ASN A 54 -0.28 -21.66 20.36
N PRO A 55 -0.59 -20.87 21.41
CA PRO A 55 -0.43 -19.42 21.36
C PRO A 55 1.02 -19.00 21.06
N MET A 56 2.01 -19.69 21.64
CA MET A 56 3.44 -19.38 21.46
C MET A 56 3.98 -19.66 20.05
N LYS A 57 3.50 -20.71 19.37
CA LYS A 57 3.88 -21.01 17.98
C LYS A 57 3.12 -20.16 16.96
N GLY A 58 1.92 -19.70 17.33
CA GLY A 58 1.17 -18.72 16.53
C GLY A 58 2.01 -17.46 16.29
N TYR A 59 2.64 -16.92 17.33
CA TYR A 59 3.52 -15.75 17.23
C TYR A 59 4.74 -15.97 16.32
N SER A 60 5.44 -17.10 16.43
CA SER A 60 6.60 -17.39 15.57
C SER A 60 6.19 -17.67 14.12
N THR A 61 5.04 -18.28 13.88
CA THR A 61 4.49 -18.50 12.53
C THR A 61 4.04 -17.18 11.89
N LEU A 62 3.47 -16.25 12.68
CA LEU A 62 3.16 -14.88 12.26
C LEU A 62 4.43 -14.09 11.89
N GLN A 63 5.50 -14.22 12.68
CA GLN A 63 6.79 -13.59 12.36
C GLN A 63 7.43 -14.17 11.10
N ALA A 64 7.34 -15.50 10.90
CA ALA A 64 7.78 -16.13 9.65
C ALA A 64 6.93 -15.64 8.46
N ALA A 65 5.60 -15.57 8.62
CA ALA A 65 4.69 -15.07 7.58
C ALA A 65 5.00 -13.62 7.19
N GLN A 66 5.40 -12.77 8.14
CA GLN A 66 5.81 -11.38 7.86
C GLN A 66 6.99 -11.31 6.89
N GLN A 67 7.98 -12.21 7.01
CA GLN A 67 9.13 -12.25 6.12
C GLN A 67 8.73 -12.62 4.68
N TYR A 68 7.73 -13.50 4.53
CA TYR A 68 7.21 -13.89 3.21
C TYR A 68 6.27 -12.85 2.60
N ILE A 69 5.43 -12.18 3.39
CA ILE A 69 4.52 -11.12 2.91
C ILE A 69 5.29 -9.96 2.27
N ASN A 70 6.48 -9.65 2.78
CA ASN A 70 7.34 -8.60 2.24
C ASN A 70 7.90 -8.92 0.84
N VAL A 71 8.09 -10.21 0.52
CA VAL A 71 8.61 -10.65 -0.80
C VAL A 71 7.50 -11.05 -1.77
N LEU A 72 6.25 -11.16 -1.31
CA LEU A 72 5.13 -11.41 -2.18
C LEU A 72 4.79 -10.14 -3.00
N PRO A 73 4.60 -10.25 -4.33
CA PRO A 73 4.16 -9.14 -5.16
C PRO A 73 2.67 -8.87 -4.91
N ILE A 74 2.36 -8.34 -3.73
CA ILE A 74 1.02 -7.89 -3.35
C ILE A 74 0.84 -6.48 -3.91
N ASP A 75 -0.30 -6.24 -4.56
CA ASP A 75 -0.63 -4.93 -5.11
C ASP A 75 -0.78 -3.86 -4.00
N ARG A 76 -0.65 -2.58 -4.38
CA ARG A 76 -0.67 -1.46 -3.41
C ARG A 76 -2.00 -1.35 -2.66
N ASN A 77 -3.14 -1.66 -3.28
CA ASN A 77 -4.46 -1.57 -2.64
C ASN A 77 -4.67 -2.69 -1.62
N SER A 78 -4.21 -3.91 -1.91
CA SER A 78 -4.25 -5.02 -0.95
C SER A 78 -3.37 -4.77 0.27
N LYS A 79 -2.23 -4.09 0.09
CA LYS A 79 -1.37 -3.66 1.22
C LYS A 79 -2.10 -2.65 2.11
N ASP A 80 -2.82 -1.69 1.55
CA ASP A 80 -3.56 -0.68 2.31
C ASP A 80 -4.65 -1.29 3.20
N PHE A 81 -5.29 -2.37 2.74
CA PHE A 81 -6.27 -3.11 3.54
C PHE A 81 -5.64 -3.90 4.71
N LEU A 82 -4.42 -4.39 4.52
CA LEU A 82 -3.70 -5.17 5.54
C LEU A 82 -2.92 -4.30 6.54
N LYS A 83 -2.68 -3.03 6.22
CA LYS A 83 -1.95 -2.05 7.08
C LYS A 83 -2.41 -2.00 8.55
N PRO A 84 -3.71 -2.08 8.88
CA PRO A 84 -4.16 -2.06 10.29
C PRO A 84 -3.77 -3.32 11.08
N PHE A 85 -3.53 -4.44 10.40
CA PHE A 85 -3.23 -5.74 11.01
C PHE A 85 -1.74 -6.10 10.95
N MET A 86 -0.97 -5.42 10.08
CA MET A 86 0.48 -5.56 10.04
C MET A 86 1.10 -4.74 11.16
N SER A 87 2.00 -5.36 11.94
CA SER A 87 2.81 -4.65 12.91
C SER A 87 3.73 -3.68 12.17
N LEU A 88 3.31 -2.42 12.04
CA LEU A 88 4.12 -1.36 11.43
C LEU A 88 5.47 -1.31 12.13
N SER A 89 6.53 -1.42 11.34
CA SER A 89 7.89 -1.19 11.81
C SER A 89 8.02 0.22 12.44
N PRO A 90 8.99 0.45 13.34
CA PRO A 90 9.21 1.78 13.92
C PRO A 90 9.37 2.89 12.88
N GLU A 91 9.97 2.57 11.74
CA GLU A 91 10.14 3.47 10.59
C GLU A 91 8.80 3.83 9.94
N GLU A 92 7.96 2.84 9.64
CA GLU A 92 6.62 3.08 9.08
C GLU A 92 5.72 3.88 10.03
N LYS A 93 5.83 3.64 11.34
CA LYS A 93 5.13 4.46 12.36
C LYS A 93 5.64 5.91 12.36
N ALA A 94 6.92 6.15 12.10
CA ALA A 94 7.47 7.50 11.98
C ALA A 94 6.93 8.21 10.73
N VAL A 95 6.90 7.52 9.59
CA VAL A 95 6.31 8.05 8.35
C VAL A 95 4.83 8.36 8.54
N GLN A 96 4.06 7.45 9.14
CA GLN A 96 2.64 7.66 9.40
C GLN A 96 2.39 8.89 10.29
N ARG A 97 3.23 9.11 11.30
CA ARG A 97 3.18 10.34 12.13
C ARG A 97 3.45 11.59 11.30
N ILE A 98 4.41 11.57 10.38
CA ILE A 98 4.69 12.71 9.49
C ILE A 98 3.50 13.00 8.57
N MET A 99 2.89 11.96 7.99
CA MET A 99 1.74 12.08 7.09
C MET A 99 0.52 12.66 7.82
N THR A 100 0.25 12.19 9.04
CA THR A 100 -0.94 12.59 9.83
C THR A 100 -0.72 13.83 10.69
N ALA A 101 0.53 14.26 10.91
CA ALA A 101 0.85 15.46 11.65
C ALA A 101 0.42 16.71 10.87
N GLY A 102 -0.27 17.64 11.55
CA GLY A 102 -0.59 18.94 10.96
C GLY A 102 -2.06 19.19 10.62
N LYS A 103 -3.03 18.54 11.32
CA LYS A 103 -4.47 18.93 11.33
C LYS A 103 -4.75 20.32 11.93
N SER A 104 -3.78 21.23 11.84
CA SER A 104 -3.84 22.58 12.37
C SER A 104 -3.83 23.53 11.17
N ASN A 105 -4.61 24.61 11.24
CA ASN A 105 -4.63 25.67 10.23
C ASN A 105 -3.40 26.60 10.29
N LYS A 106 -2.37 26.24 11.07
CA LYS A 106 -1.13 27.03 11.14
C LYS A 106 -0.38 26.95 9.81
N ARG A 107 0.16 28.10 9.37
CA ARG A 107 0.96 28.24 8.15
C ARG A 107 2.32 27.54 8.22
N SER A 108 2.80 27.22 9.43
CA SER A 108 4.09 26.57 9.63
C SER A 108 3.97 25.04 9.70
N VAL A 109 4.81 24.36 8.93
CA VAL A 109 5.01 22.91 8.98
C VAL A 109 6.27 22.57 9.81
N SER A 110 6.30 21.39 10.43
CA SER A 110 7.43 20.96 11.26
C SER A 110 8.70 20.74 10.43
N GLU A 111 9.88 20.96 11.02
CA GLU A 111 11.18 20.78 10.35
C GLU A 111 11.38 19.36 9.80
N THR A 112 10.92 18.34 10.53
CA THR A 112 10.96 16.96 10.05
C THR A 112 10.10 16.76 8.81
N LYS A 113 8.92 17.39 8.75
CA LYS A 113 8.04 17.32 7.56
C LYS A 113 8.67 18.02 6.37
N LYS A 114 9.37 19.15 6.59
CA LYS A 114 10.12 19.85 5.53
C LYS A 114 11.23 18.97 4.93
N LYS A 115 12.02 18.33 5.80
CA LYS A 115 13.08 17.39 5.37
C LYS A 115 12.49 16.18 4.63
N PHE A 116 11.34 15.67 5.08
CA PHE A 116 10.64 14.57 4.41
C PHE A 116 10.19 14.93 2.99
N VAL A 117 9.57 16.11 2.81
CA VAL A 117 9.17 16.62 1.48
C VAL A 117 10.40 16.78 0.57
N ALA A 118 11.47 17.39 1.07
CA ALA A 118 12.71 17.53 0.30
C ALA A 118 13.33 16.19 -0.09
N SER A 119 13.34 15.22 0.83
CA SER A 119 13.82 13.86 0.56
C SER A 119 12.98 13.17 -0.51
N ASN A 120 11.65 13.29 -0.47
CA ASN A 120 10.75 12.74 -1.49
C ASN A 120 11.00 13.37 -2.87
N GLN A 121 11.47 14.62 -2.92
CA GLN A 121 11.90 15.31 -4.14
C GLN A 121 13.35 15.02 -4.54
N ASN A 122 13.98 13.99 -3.95
CA ASN A 122 15.40 13.66 -4.17
C ASN A 122 16.34 14.83 -3.91
N TRP A 123 15.99 15.70 -2.95
CA TRP A 123 16.71 16.94 -2.66
C TRP A 123 16.88 17.84 -3.88
N LYS A 124 15.92 17.84 -4.81
CA LYS A 124 15.90 18.75 -5.95
C LYS A 124 14.73 19.72 -5.86
N CYS A 125 14.97 20.96 -6.27
CA CYS A 125 13.95 21.99 -6.37
C CYS A 125 12.87 21.53 -7.34
N ASN A 126 11.59 21.66 -6.96
CA ASN A 126 10.53 21.21 -7.85
C ASN A 126 10.39 22.07 -9.11
N ASP A 127 10.81 23.34 -9.08
CA ASP A 127 10.71 24.25 -10.22
C ASP A 127 11.96 24.16 -11.11
N CYS A 128 13.13 24.61 -10.63
CA CYS A 128 14.37 24.61 -11.44
C CYS A 128 15.09 23.26 -11.56
N LYS A 129 14.66 22.22 -10.82
CA LYS A 129 15.26 20.86 -10.81
C LYS A 129 16.72 20.77 -10.33
N GLU A 130 17.31 21.88 -9.90
CA GLU A 130 18.65 21.90 -9.29
C GLU A 130 18.64 21.31 -7.86
N GLN A 131 19.81 20.92 -7.37
CA GLN A 131 19.98 20.42 -6.00
C GLN A 131 19.61 21.51 -4.98
N LEU A 132 18.77 21.16 -4.02
CA LEU A 132 18.40 21.99 -2.89
C LEU A 132 19.59 22.20 -1.96
N LYS A 133 19.86 23.46 -1.63
CA LYS A 133 20.84 23.87 -0.61
C LYS A 133 20.23 23.70 0.78
N ALA A 134 21.03 23.77 1.84
CA ALA A 134 20.58 23.65 3.23
C ALA A 134 19.47 24.66 3.62
N TRP A 135 19.46 25.83 2.98
CA TRP A 135 18.48 26.91 3.15
C TRP A 135 17.37 26.85 2.10
N PHE A 136 16.86 25.65 1.82
CA PHE A 136 15.66 25.48 1.02
C PHE A 136 14.41 25.85 1.82
N GLU A 137 13.34 26.18 1.11
CA GLU A 137 12.06 26.53 1.70
C GLU A 137 11.00 25.54 1.23
N VAL A 138 10.05 25.23 2.11
CA VAL A 138 8.91 24.36 1.79
C VAL A 138 7.67 25.21 1.84
N ASP A 139 6.90 25.14 0.77
CA ASP A 139 5.73 25.96 0.54
C ASP A 139 4.55 25.08 0.11
N HIS A 140 3.35 25.62 0.18
CA HIS A 140 2.14 24.92 -0.24
C HIS A 140 1.96 25.01 -1.75
N ILE A 141 1.61 23.91 -2.41
CA ILE A 141 1.26 23.89 -3.84
C ILE A 141 0.00 24.73 -4.05
N LYS A 142 -1.03 24.45 -3.25
CA LYS A 142 -2.23 25.27 -3.10
C LYS A 142 -2.18 25.96 -1.75
N ARG A 143 -2.24 27.29 -1.73
CA ARG A 143 -2.17 28.08 -0.49
C ARG A 143 -3.32 27.74 0.46
N LEU A 144 -3.09 27.89 1.77
CA LEU A 144 -4.10 27.63 2.80
C LEU A 144 -5.35 28.53 2.67
N ASP A 145 -5.20 29.79 2.29
CA ASP A 145 -6.30 30.75 2.07
C ASP A 145 -7.19 30.38 0.87
N GLN A 146 -6.63 29.67 -0.12
CA GLN A 146 -7.37 29.14 -1.26
C GLN A 146 -7.93 27.72 -1.00
N GLY A 147 -7.90 27.24 0.25
CA GLY A 147 -8.36 25.90 0.61
C GLY A 147 -7.34 24.81 0.30
N GLY A 148 -6.06 25.10 0.49
CA GLY A 148 -4.99 24.10 0.58
C GLY A 148 -4.90 23.47 1.97
N SER A 149 -4.18 22.35 2.07
CA SER A 149 -3.96 21.64 3.34
C SER A 149 -2.48 21.57 3.72
N ASN A 150 -2.21 21.13 4.95
CA ASN A 150 -0.85 20.86 5.44
C ASN A 150 -0.38 19.43 5.14
N ASP A 151 -1.05 18.72 4.23
CA ASP A 151 -0.69 17.35 3.84
C ASP A 151 0.59 17.37 3.00
N VAL A 152 1.39 16.29 3.09
CA VAL A 152 2.65 16.17 2.33
C VAL A 152 2.41 16.37 0.83
N ASP A 153 1.27 15.90 0.32
CA ASP A 153 0.92 15.99 -1.09
C ASP A 153 0.64 17.42 -1.57
N ASN A 154 0.34 18.35 -0.65
CA ASN A 154 0.17 19.77 -0.92
C ASN A 154 1.42 20.59 -0.57
N LEU A 155 2.55 19.95 -0.26
CA LEU A 155 3.80 20.64 0.09
C LEU A 155 4.86 20.40 -0.98
N VAL A 156 5.65 21.43 -1.26
CA VAL A 156 6.71 21.41 -2.25
C VAL A 156 7.96 22.10 -1.73
N ALA A 157 9.12 21.46 -1.91
CA ALA A 157 10.41 22.05 -1.59
C ALA A 157 10.97 22.83 -2.79
N LEU A 158 11.34 24.08 -2.54
CA LEU A 158 11.82 25.04 -3.54
C LEU A 158 13.14 25.67 -3.08
N CYS A 159 13.99 26.04 -4.04
CA CYS A 159 15.11 26.92 -3.75
C CYS A 159 14.60 28.35 -3.50
N ARG A 160 15.41 29.16 -2.82
CA ARG A 160 15.03 30.54 -2.43
C ARG A 160 14.60 31.42 -3.61
N ASN A 161 15.24 31.24 -4.77
CA ASN A 161 14.91 32.00 -5.98
C ASN A 161 13.53 31.60 -6.53
N CYS A 162 13.27 30.30 -6.67
CA CYS A 162 11.97 29.80 -7.14
C CYS A 162 10.84 30.09 -6.16
N HIS A 163 11.10 30.00 -4.86
CA HIS A 163 10.12 30.35 -3.83
C HIS A 163 9.78 31.84 -3.86
N GLY A 164 10.79 32.72 -3.98
CA GLY A 164 10.58 34.15 -4.15
C GLY A 164 9.77 34.48 -5.40
N LYS A 165 10.08 33.84 -6.53
CA LYS A 165 9.30 33.97 -7.78
C LYS A 165 7.84 33.56 -7.58
N LYS A 166 7.58 32.41 -6.95
CA LYS A 166 6.21 31.94 -6.63
C LYS A 166 5.46 32.94 -5.77
N THR A 167 6.09 33.39 -4.68
CA THR A 167 5.50 34.37 -3.76
C THR A 167 5.14 35.68 -4.49
N SER A 168 6.02 36.17 -5.37
CA SER A 168 5.72 37.37 -6.15
C SER A 168 4.54 37.15 -7.09
N MET A 169 4.49 36.03 -7.81
CA MET A 169 3.39 35.73 -8.74
C MET A 169 2.03 35.56 -8.05
N GLU A 170 2.01 35.07 -6.81
CA GLU A 170 0.77 34.86 -6.06
C GLU A 170 0.20 36.13 -5.40
N ASN A 171 1.01 37.18 -5.29
CA ASN A 171 0.61 38.45 -4.67
C ASN A 171 0.41 39.58 -5.69
N ILE A 172 0.44 39.26 -6.99
CA ILE A 172 0.02 40.13 -8.10
C ILE A 172 -1.48 39.97 -8.29
#